data_AF-A0AAV6VFG4-F1
#
_entry.id   AF-A0AAV6VFG4-F1
#
_cell.length_a   1.000
_cell.length_b   1.000
_cell.length_c   1.000
_cell.angle_alpha   90.00
_cell.angle_beta   90.00
_cell.angle_gamma   90.00
#
_symmetry.space_group_name_H-M   'P 1'
#
loop_
_entity.id
_entity.type
_entity.pdbx_description
1 polymer ?
#
loop_
_entity_poly.entity_id
_entity_poly.type
_entity_poly.pdbx_seq_one_letter_code
_entity_poly.pdbx_strand_id
1 'polypeptide(L)'
;MSAVDIDECCNVAVEVAKAAGKDIRKAFYESKTVQIKMSNVDLVTETDKKVEDFLKSTLLSTFPGHCFIGEESTFNKLTDTPTWIIDPVDGTMNFVHSFPHSCISIGLAVNKQIVLGVVYNPILDQMYTGVKGKGAFCNGQKLKVSGVQNLSGALVIAECGSTRTKDNMDQMFTNFRRVTEKAHGLRMIGSAALNMCMIASGGADAYFEYTLHCWDMAAGKIIVEEAGGVVIDPEGGELDLMSRRLICASSQHLAMSLSTLLQHSQHPRDE
;
A
#
# COMPACT_ATOMS: atom_id res chain seq x y z
N MET A 1 21.43 16.12 -14.25
CA MET A 1 21.22 14.99 -13.32
C MET A 1 21.45 13.72 -14.11
N SER A 2 22.33 12.83 -13.65
CA SER A 2 22.44 11.49 -14.20
C SER A 2 21.08 10.79 -14.09
N ALA A 3 20.79 9.87 -15.02
CA ALA A 3 19.59 9.05 -14.90
C ALA A 3 19.65 8.27 -13.58
N VAL A 4 18.52 8.17 -12.87
CA VAL A 4 18.41 7.38 -11.63
C VAL A 4 18.61 5.91 -11.97
N ASP A 5 19.57 5.26 -11.31
CA ASP A 5 19.76 3.81 -11.43
C ASP A 5 18.69 3.09 -10.62
N ILE A 6 17.62 2.66 -11.30
CA ILE A 6 16.49 1.99 -10.67
C ILE A 6 16.86 0.59 -10.15
N ASP A 7 17.85 -0.08 -10.75
CA ASP A 7 18.28 -1.41 -10.30
C ASP A 7 19.06 -1.30 -8.99
N GLU A 8 19.96 -0.32 -8.89
CA GLU A 8 20.64 0.00 -7.63
C GLU A 8 19.63 0.41 -6.55
N CYS A 9 18.69 1.30 -6.89
CA CYS A 9 17.60 1.70 -5.98
C CYS A 9 16.80 0.49 -5.47
N CYS A 10 16.45 -0.45 -6.36
CA CYS A 10 15.70 -1.65 -6.02
C CYS A 10 16.48 -2.56 -5.08
N ASN A 11 17.76 -2.81 -5.37
CA ASN A 11 18.62 -3.65 -4.53
C ASN A 11 18.76 -3.06 -3.12
N VAL A 12 19.06 -1.77 -3.02
CA VAL A 12 19.18 -1.07 -1.73
C VAL A 12 17.84 -1.10 -0.99
N ALA A 13 16.71 -0.81 -1.65
CA ALA A 13 15.38 -0.84 -1.04
C ALA A 13 15.04 -2.22 -0.44
N VAL A 14 15.36 -3.30 -1.16
CA VAL A 14 15.16 -4.68 -0.68
C VAL A 14 16.07 -4.99 0.53
N GLU A 15 17.33 -4.57 0.49
CA GLU A 15 18.27 -4.79 1.60
C GLU A 15 17.85 -4.04 2.86
N VAL A 16 17.45 -2.77 2.74
CA VAL A 16 17.02 -1.98 3.90
C VAL A 16 15.68 -2.48 4.45
N ALA A 17 14.73 -2.89 3.59
CA ALA A 17 13.48 -3.50 4.03
C ALA A 17 13.73 -4.80 4.81
N LYS A 18 14.65 -5.66 4.34
CA LYS A 18 15.04 -6.88 5.06
C LYS A 18 15.70 -6.58 6.40
N ALA A 19 16.57 -5.57 6.44
CA ALA A 19 17.24 -5.16 7.67
C ALA A 19 16.24 -4.63 8.71
N ALA A 20 15.36 -3.71 8.31
CA ALA A 20 14.30 -3.17 9.15
C ALA A 20 13.30 -4.25 9.60
N GLY A 21 12.95 -5.19 8.72
CA GLY A 21 12.01 -6.26 9.05
C GLY A 21 12.53 -7.22 10.12
N LYS A 22 13.84 -7.28 10.40
CA LYS A 22 14.37 -8.01 11.56
C LYS A 22 13.90 -7.39 12.87
N ASP A 23 13.87 -6.05 12.94
CA ASP A 23 13.39 -5.32 14.11
C ASP A 23 11.88 -5.51 14.30
N ILE A 24 11.10 -5.40 13.22
CA ILE A 24 9.66 -5.67 13.26
C ILE A 24 9.38 -7.10 13.71
N ARG A 25 10.06 -8.09 13.13
CA ARG A 25 9.86 -9.50 13.49
C ARG A 25 10.20 -9.77 14.95
N LYS A 26 11.25 -9.15 15.48
CA LYS A 26 11.59 -9.25 16.90
C LYS A 26 10.48 -8.61 17.76
N ALA A 27 10.12 -7.37 17.48
CA ALA A 27 9.13 -6.62 18.25
C ALA A 27 7.72 -7.23 18.15
N PHE A 28 7.41 -7.98 17.08
CA PHE A 28 6.15 -8.70 16.92
C PHE A 28 5.87 -9.68 18.08
N TYR A 29 6.90 -10.34 18.61
CA TYR A 29 6.77 -11.30 19.72
C TYR A 29 7.03 -10.68 21.11
N GLU A 30 7.34 -9.39 21.17
CA GLU A 30 7.60 -8.67 22.41
C GLU A 30 6.42 -7.75 22.78
N SER A 31 6.41 -7.28 24.03
CA SER A 31 5.50 -6.22 24.47
C SER A 31 5.80 -4.93 23.71
N LYS A 32 4.76 -4.19 23.33
CA LYS A 32 4.85 -2.98 22.49
C LYS A 32 4.35 -1.77 23.26
N THR A 33 4.99 -0.63 23.06
CA THR A 33 4.52 0.66 23.61
C THR A 33 3.60 1.33 22.60
N VAL A 34 2.30 1.17 22.78
CA VAL A 34 1.30 1.72 21.86
C VAL A 34 0.96 3.16 22.24
N GLN A 35 1.03 4.06 21.26
CA GLN A 35 0.54 5.43 21.35
C GLN A 35 -0.64 5.59 20.38
N ILE A 36 -1.56 6.50 20.73
CA ILE A 36 -2.71 6.84 19.90
C ILE A 36 -2.37 8.13 19.13
N LYS A 37 -2.57 8.13 17.81
CA LYS A 37 -2.41 9.29 16.92
C LYS A 37 -3.69 10.15 16.90
N MET A 38 -4.42 10.21 15.78
CA MET A 38 -5.56 11.12 15.61
C MET A 38 -6.87 10.58 16.18
N SER A 39 -6.99 9.26 16.34
CA SER A 39 -8.20 8.60 16.85
C SER A 39 -7.86 7.33 17.62
N ASN A 40 -8.76 6.83 18.47
CA ASN A 40 -8.54 5.62 19.29
C ASN A 40 -8.22 4.33 18.49
N VAL A 41 -8.35 4.37 17.17
CA VAL A 41 -8.07 3.25 16.25
C VAL A 41 -6.87 3.52 15.34
N ASP A 42 -6.26 4.70 15.46
CA ASP A 42 -5.08 5.15 14.73
C ASP A 42 -3.88 5.07 15.67
N LEU A 43 -3.07 4.03 15.49
CA LEU A 43 -2.06 3.58 16.46
C LEU A 43 -0.66 3.77 15.90
N VAL A 44 0.30 4.00 16.77
CA VAL A 44 1.74 4.01 16.46
C VAL A 44 2.51 3.35 17.58
N THR A 45 3.60 2.66 17.25
CA THR A 45 4.53 2.12 18.24
C THR A 45 5.90 2.77 18.14
N GLU A 46 6.76 2.50 19.12
CA GLU A 46 8.18 2.81 19.05
C GLU A 46 8.88 2.15 17.86
N THR A 47 8.33 1.03 17.35
CA THR A 47 8.88 0.29 16.21
C THR A 47 8.72 1.07 14.92
N ASP A 48 7.54 1.67 14.69
CA ASP A 48 7.22 2.46 13.49
C ASP A 48 8.24 3.60 13.31
N LYS A 49 8.45 4.40 14.37
CA LYS A 49 9.40 5.52 14.39
C LYS A 49 10.84 5.05 14.14
N LYS A 50 11.26 3.99 14.84
CA LYS A 50 12.61 3.42 14.70
C LYS A 50 12.88 2.93 13.29
N VAL A 51 11.91 2.23 12.69
CA VAL A 51 12.01 1.70 11.33
C VAL A 51 12.07 2.84 10.32
N GLU A 52 11.22 3.86 10.45
CA GLU A 52 11.24 4.99 9.52
C GLU A 52 12.58 5.75 9.57
N ASP A 53 13.09 6.06 10.76
CA ASP A 53 14.38 6.75 10.93
C ASP A 53 15.53 5.96 10.28
N PHE A 54 15.53 4.64 10.45
CA PHE A 54 16.52 3.76 9.82
C PHE A 54 16.40 3.76 8.29
N LEU A 55 15.19 3.60 7.75
CA LEU A 55 14.94 3.61 6.29
C LEU A 55 15.34 4.96 5.68
N LYS A 56 14.88 6.06 6.27
CA LYS A 56 15.16 7.43 5.85
C LYS A 56 16.65 7.73 5.85
N SER A 57 17.34 7.47 6.96
CA SER A 57 18.77 7.76 7.08
C SER A 57 19.61 6.94 6.09
N THR A 58 19.26 5.66 5.89
CA THR A 58 19.99 4.79 4.97
C THR A 58 19.76 5.17 3.50
N LEU A 59 18.51 5.42 3.11
CA LEU A 59 18.18 5.79 1.73
C LEU A 59 18.73 7.16 1.34
N LEU A 60 18.64 8.16 2.22
CA LEU A 60 19.12 9.52 1.92
C LEU A 60 20.65 9.65 1.98
N SER A 61 21.33 8.80 2.75
CA SER A 61 22.80 8.73 2.72
C SER A 61 23.33 7.98 1.50
N THR A 62 22.61 6.94 1.05
CA THR A 62 22.97 6.15 -0.15
C THR A 62 22.65 6.90 -1.44
N PHE A 63 21.54 7.64 -1.48
CA PHE A 63 21.10 8.43 -2.64
C PHE A 63 21.02 9.93 -2.30
N PRO A 64 22.17 10.62 -2.16
CA PRO A 64 22.19 12.06 -1.90
C PRO A 64 21.42 12.84 -2.98
N GLY A 65 20.49 13.70 -2.55
CA GLY A 65 19.65 14.51 -3.45
C GLY A 65 18.28 13.90 -3.75
N HIS A 66 17.99 12.68 -3.30
CA HIS A 66 16.61 12.18 -3.25
C HIS A 66 15.83 12.87 -2.13
N CYS A 67 14.51 12.90 -2.26
CA CYS A 67 13.55 13.38 -1.27
C CYS A 67 12.87 12.22 -0.53
N PHE A 68 12.12 12.56 0.51
CA PHE A 68 11.45 11.59 1.38
C PHE A 68 10.05 12.07 1.76
N ILE A 69 9.09 11.16 1.69
CA ILE A 69 7.74 11.24 2.24
C ILE A 69 7.57 9.98 3.09
N GLY A 70 7.23 10.13 4.36
CA GLY A 70 6.97 9.00 5.25
C GLY A 70 5.77 9.30 6.14
N GLU A 71 5.12 8.24 6.64
CA GLU A 71 3.96 8.35 7.51
C GLU A 71 4.25 9.10 8.81
N GLU A 72 5.38 8.82 9.46
CA GLU A 72 5.75 9.39 10.76
C GLU A 72 6.53 10.71 10.62
N SER A 73 7.05 10.99 9.43
CA SER A 73 7.77 12.21 9.08
C SER A 73 6.83 13.29 8.54
N THR A 74 7.26 14.56 8.66
CA THR A 74 6.52 15.67 8.05
C THR A 74 6.40 15.49 6.54
N PHE A 75 5.16 15.65 6.07
CA PHE A 75 4.79 15.56 4.66
C PHE A 75 5.50 16.62 3.82
N ASN A 76 6.13 16.19 2.72
CA ASN A 76 6.61 17.08 1.67
C ASN A 76 5.76 16.88 0.43
N LYS A 77 5.45 17.97 -0.27
CA LYS A 77 4.77 17.89 -1.57
C LYS A 77 5.56 16.99 -2.52
N LEU A 78 4.88 16.08 -3.21
CA LEU A 78 5.49 15.24 -4.24
C LEU A 78 5.95 16.12 -5.42
N THR A 79 7.26 16.13 -5.68
CA THR A 79 7.89 16.92 -6.75
C THR A 79 8.43 16.02 -7.86
N ASP A 80 9.12 16.60 -8.84
CA ASP A 80 9.74 15.84 -9.91
C ASP A 80 11.06 15.16 -9.46
N THR A 81 11.64 15.62 -8.34
CA THR A 81 12.83 15.02 -7.71
C THR A 81 12.54 13.57 -7.31
N PRO A 82 13.51 12.63 -7.48
CA PRO A 82 13.37 11.27 -6.98
C PRO A 82 12.97 11.26 -5.50
N THR A 83 11.82 10.67 -5.17
CA THR A 83 11.24 10.72 -3.83
C THR A 83 10.92 9.33 -3.34
N TRP A 84 11.49 8.94 -2.20
CA TRP A 84 11.11 7.73 -1.47
C TRP A 84 9.82 8.00 -0.70
N ILE A 85 8.80 7.15 -0.89
CA ILE A 85 7.50 7.23 -0.22
C ILE A 85 7.36 5.98 0.63
N ILE A 86 7.33 6.11 1.96
CA ILE A 86 7.51 4.99 2.88
C ILE A 86 6.39 4.90 3.91
N ASP A 87 5.89 3.68 4.10
CA ASP A 87 5.19 3.28 5.31
C ASP A 87 6.11 2.32 6.08
N PRO A 88 6.57 2.69 7.29
CA PRO A 88 7.46 1.84 8.07
C PRO A 88 6.79 0.56 8.58
N VAL A 89 5.48 0.58 8.87
CA VAL A 89 4.70 -0.55 9.36
C VAL A 89 3.23 -0.41 8.92
N ASP A 90 2.95 -0.70 7.65
CA ASP A 90 1.57 -0.75 7.17
C ASP A 90 0.85 -1.92 7.88
N GLY A 91 -0.32 -1.60 8.43
CA GLY A 91 -1.05 -2.47 9.35
C GLY A 91 -0.51 -2.43 10.78
N THR A 92 -0.22 -1.25 11.34
CA THR A 92 0.18 -1.07 12.75
C THR A 92 -0.82 -1.71 13.71
N MET A 93 -2.14 -1.65 13.42
CA MET A 93 -3.15 -2.33 14.24
C MET A 93 -2.94 -3.84 14.27
N ASN A 94 -2.66 -4.45 13.13
CA ASN A 94 -2.32 -5.88 13.05
C ASN A 94 -1.04 -6.18 13.85
N PHE A 95 -0.03 -5.33 13.72
CA PHE A 95 1.22 -5.47 14.45
C PHE A 95 1.01 -5.44 15.97
N VAL A 96 0.24 -4.46 16.47
CA VAL A 96 -0.14 -4.34 17.88
C VAL A 96 -0.85 -5.61 18.38
N HIS A 97 -1.77 -6.15 17.60
CA HIS A 97 -2.55 -7.34 17.95
C HIS A 97 -1.88 -8.67 17.59
N SER A 98 -0.64 -8.66 17.11
CA SER A 98 0.08 -9.85 16.65
C SER A 98 -0.66 -10.62 15.55
N PHE A 99 -1.42 -9.92 14.71
CA PHE A 99 -2.00 -10.47 13.48
C PHE A 99 -0.92 -10.44 12.38
N PRO A 100 -0.64 -11.54 11.67
CA PRO A 100 0.58 -11.69 10.86
C PRO A 100 0.58 -10.97 9.50
N HIS A 101 -0.25 -9.94 9.34
CA HIS A 101 -0.38 -9.13 8.11
C HIS A 101 0.02 -7.68 8.39
N SER A 102 1.32 -7.48 8.59
CA SER A 102 1.93 -6.14 8.64
C SER A 102 3.16 -6.14 7.75
N CYS A 103 3.50 -5.01 7.14
CA CYS A 103 4.60 -4.94 6.20
C CYS A 103 5.33 -3.59 6.22
N ILE A 104 6.52 -3.57 5.64
CA ILE A 104 7.22 -2.34 5.26
C ILE A 104 6.85 -2.06 3.80
N SER A 105 6.42 -0.83 3.50
CA SER A 105 6.13 -0.38 2.13
C SER A 105 7.12 0.70 1.72
N ILE A 106 7.79 0.51 0.58
CA ILE A 106 8.77 1.46 0.02
C ILE A 106 8.45 1.69 -1.45
N GLY A 107 7.93 2.85 -1.79
CA GLY A 107 7.78 3.34 -3.16
C GLY A 107 8.90 4.31 -3.53
N LEU A 108 9.27 4.33 -4.81
CA LEU A 108 10.13 5.38 -5.38
C LEU A 108 9.40 6.05 -6.53
N ALA A 109 9.24 7.37 -6.42
CA ALA A 109 8.70 8.22 -7.47
C ALA A 109 9.83 8.99 -8.17
N VAL A 110 9.77 9.10 -9.51
CA VAL A 110 10.65 9.96 -10.31
C VAL A 110 9.77 10.73 -11.29
N ASN A 111 9.90 12.07 -11.34
CA ASN A 111 8.97 12.92 -12.11
C ASN A 111 7.50 12.66 -11.75
N LYS A 112 7.21 12.49 -10.44
CA LYS A 112 5.89 12.15 -9.88
C LYS A 112 5.30 10.80 -10.35
N GLN A 113 6.08 9.99 -11.06
CA GLN A 113 5.67 8.66 -11.50
C GLN A 113 6.30 7.61 -10.61
N ILE A 114 5.50 6.68 -10.07
CA ILE A 114 6.04 5.53 -9.34
C ILE A 114 6.79 4.63 -10.32
N VAL A 115 8.05 4.33 -10.03
CA VAL A 115 8.94 3.54 -10.89
C VAL A 115 9.43 2.25 -10.22
N LEU A 116 9.35 2.18 -8.89
CA LEU A 116 9.78 1.04 -8.07
C LEU A 116 8.87 0.94 -6.83
N GLY A 117 8.55 -0.29 -6.46
CA GLY A 117 7.82 -0.63 -5.24
C GLY A 117 8.42 -1.88 -4.58
N VAL A 118 8.60 -1.83 -3.27
CA VAL A 118 9.01 -2.95 -2.42
C VAL A 118 8.02 -3.03 -1.27
N VAL A 119 7.40 -4.19 -1.07
CA VAL A 119 6.53 -4.49 0.08
C VAL A 119 7.06 -5.74 0.77
N TYR A 120 7.42 -5.65 2.04
CA TYR A 120 7.99 -6.78 2.78
C TYR A 120 7.17 -7.08 4.03
N ASN A 121 6.56 -8.28 4.08
CA ASN A 121 5.98 -8.81 5.31
C ASN A 121 7.05 -9.66 6.04
N PRO A 122 7.63 -9.18 7.15
CA PRO A 122 8.68 -9.90 7.86
C PRO A 122 8.17 -11.06 8.72
N ILE A 123 6.86 -11.14 9.00
CA ILE A 123 6.26 -12.23 9.78
C ILE A 123 6.10 -13.46 8.89
N LEU A 124 5.61 -13.26 7.65
CA LEU A 124 5.40 -14.32 6.67
C LEU A 124 6.58 -14.54 5.71
N ASP A 125 7.63 -13.73 5.83
CA ASP A 125 8.81 -13.74 4.96
C ASP A 125 8.44 -13.62 3.47
N GLN A 126 7.61 -12.62 3.15
CA GLN A 126 7.15 -12.35 1.79
C GLN A 126 7.69 -11.00 1.30
N MET A 127 8.60 -11.05 0.35
CA MET A 127 9.21 -9.88 -0.30
C MET A 127 8.61 -9.68 -1.68
N TYR A 128 7.71 -8.72 -1.81
CA TYR A 128 7.13 -8.28 -3.06
C TYR A 128 7.97 -7.14 -3.67
N THR A 129 8.24 -7.23 -4.96
CA THR A 129 8.91 -6.17 -5.71
C THR A 129 8.21 -5.91 -7.03
N GLY A 130 8.21 -4.67 -7.48
CA GLY A 130 7.71 -4.25 -8.79
C GLY A 130 8.58 -3.13 -9.33
N VAL A 131 9.10 -3.29 -10.55
CA VAL A 131 9.92 -2.28 -11.22
C VAL A 131 9.34 -2.02 -12.59
N LYS A 132 9.15 -0.73 -12.92
CA LYS A 132 8.51 -0.31 -14.16
C LYS A 132 9.14 -0.97 -15.39
N GLY A 133 8.35 -1.72 -16.15
CA GLY A 133 8.74 -2.45 -17.35
C GLY A 133 9.52 -3.75 -17.12
N LYS A 134 9.67 -4.21 -15.87
CA LYS A 134 10.46 -5.42 -15.52
C LYS A 134 9.61 -6.52 -14.88
N GLY A 135 8.33 -6.26 -14.61
CA GLY A 135 7.43 -7.20 -13.95
C GLY A 135 7.47 -7.10 -12.43
N ALA A 136 6.54 -7.82 -11.81
CA ALA A 136 6.43 -7.93 -10.35
C ALA A 136 6.77 -9.35 -9.87
N PHE A 137 7.32 -9.47 -8.67
CA PHE A 137 7.79 -10.71 -8.09
C PHE A 137 7.45 -10.79 -6.60
N CYS A 138 7.24 -12.01 -6.08
CA CYS A 138 7.27 -12.31 -4.65
C CYS A 138 8.31 -13.40 -4.40
N ASN A 139 9.31 -13.12 -3.55
CA ASN A 139 10.42 -14.04 -3.27
C ASN A 139 11.09 -14.61 -4.54
N GLY A 140 11.22 -13.77 -5.58
CA GLY A 140 11.79 -14.13 -6.88
C GLY A 140 10.83 -14.87 -7.83
N GLN A 141 9.62 -15.24 -7.39
CA GLN A 141 8.61 -15.83 -8.26
C GLN A 141 7.79 -14.73 -8.94
N LYS A 142 7.66 -14.80 -10.27
CA LYS A 142 6.91 -13.79 -11.04
C LYS A 142 5.43 -13.83 -10.68
N LEU A 143 4.86 -12.65 -10.45
CA LEU A 143 3.45 -12.46 -10.13
C LEU A 143 2.61 -12.30 -11.40
N LYS A 144 1.33 -12.62 -11.26
CA LYS A 144 0.32 -12.41 -12.29
C LYS A 144 -1.05 -12.31 -11.63
N VAL A 145 -1.79 -11.27 -11.97
CA VAL A 145 -3.18 -11.11 -11.52
C VAL A 145 -4.09 -12.24 -12.07
N SER A 146 -5.23 -12.46 -11.42
CA SER A 146 -6.17 -13.54 -11.77
C SER A 146 -6.85 -13.37 -13.14
N GLY A 147 -7.04 -12.12 -13.59
CA GLY A 147 -7.74 -11.77 -14.82
C GLY A 147 -9.27 -11.86 -14.74
N VAL A 148 -9.86 -11.97 -13.54
CA VAL A 148 -11.30 -12.00 -13.34
C VAL A 148 -11.94 -10.71 -13.86
N GLN A 149 -13.01 -10.85 -14.65
CA GLN A 149 -13.73 -9.73 -15.26
C GLN A 149 -15.01 -9.39 -14.49
N ASN A 150 -15.79 -10.41 -14.12
CA ASN A 150 -17.12 -10.22 -13.56
C ASN A 150 -17.10 -10.18 -12.03
N LEU A 151 -17.80 -9.21 -11.45
CA LEU A 151 -17.89 -9.05 -10.00
C LEU A 151 -18.45 -10.30 -9.31
N SER A 152 -19.41 -11.00 -9.93
CA SER A 152 -20.00 -12.23 -9.40
C SER A 152 -19.02 -13.38 -9.22
N GLY A 153 -17.86 -13.32 -9.87
CA GLY A 153 -16.77 -14.28 -9.72
C GLY A 153 -15.64 -13.82 -8.78
N ALA A 154 -15.71 -12.58 -8.28
CA ALA A 154 -14.59 -11.90 -7.65
C ALA A 154 -14.56 -12.09 -6.12
N LEU A 155 -13.37 -12.34 -5.58
CA LEU A 155 -13.04 -12.11 -4.18
C LEU A 155 -12.54 -10.67 -4.03
N VAL A 156 -13.30 -9.85 -3.31
CA VAL A 156 -12.99 -8.42 -3.11
C VAL A 156 -12.39 -8.21 -1.73
N ILE A 157 -11.39 -7.34 -1.64
CA ILE A 157 -10.82 -6.86 -0.38
C ILE A 157 -11.26 -5.41 -0.16
N ALA A 158 -11.52 -5.04 1.09
CA ALA A 158 -11.69 -3.66 1.52
C ALA A 158 -11.27 -3.55 2.99
N GLU A 159 -11.18 -2.34 3.54
CA GLU A 159 -10.98 -2.14 4.98
C GLU A 159 -11.96 -1.12 5.54
N CYS A 160 -12.08 -1.11 6.86
CA CYS A 160 -12.94 -0.16 7.57
C CYS A 160 -12.35 1.26 7.66
N GLY A 161 -11.11 1.47 7.19
CA GLY A 161 -10.33 2.69 7.40
C GLY A 161 -10.13 3.04 8.88
N SER A 162 -9.52 4.19 9.17
CA SER A 162 -9.35 4.73 10.54
C SER A 162 -10.31 5.88 10.87
N THR A 163 -10.97 6.47 9.86
CA THR A 163 -11.93 7.57 10.07
C THR A 163 -13.27 7.05 10.57
N ARG A 164 -13.73 7.56 11.72
CA ARG A 164 -14.95 7.10 12.43
C ARG A 164 -16.09 8.13 12.46
N THR A 165 -16.11 9.09 11.54
CA THR A 165 -17.26 10.00 11.39
C THR A 165 -18.49 9.21 10.93
N LYS A 166 -19.69 9.69 11.27
CA LYS A 166 -20.94 9.02 10.87
C LYS A 166 -21.02 8.83 9.36
N ASP A 167 -20.74 9.88 8.59
CA ASP A 167 -20.85 9.85 7.12
C ASP A 167 -19.87 8.85 6.48
N ASN A 168 -18.63 8.78 6.97
CA ASN A 168 -17.67 7.78 6.51
C ASN A 168 -18.13 6.35 6.82
N MET A 169 -18.63 6.12 8.05
CA MET A 169 -19.10 4.79 8.46
C MET A 169 -20.34 4.35 7.66
N ASP A 170 -21.30 5.25 7.45
CA ASP A 170 -22.52 4.98 6.67
C ASP A 170 -22.19 4.65 5.20
N GLN A 171 -21.25 5.41 4.61
CA GLN A 171 -20.75 5.13 3.26
C GLN A 171 -20.02 3.77 3.19
N MET A 172 -19.10 3.52 4.11
CA MET A 172 -18.33 2.26 4.19
C MET A 172 -19.27 1.05 4.25
N PHE A 173 -20.23 1.05 5.18
CA PHE A 173 -21.20 -0.05 5.29
C PHE A 173 -22.10 -0.17 4.06
N THR A 174 -22.47 0.95 3.43
CA THR A 174 -23.21 0.93 2.16
C THR A 174 -22.42 0.23 1.07
N ASN A 175 -21.12 0.54 0.94
CA ASN A 175 -20.24 -0.07 -0.05
C ASN A 175 -20.01 -1.57 0.23
N PHE A 176 -19.80 -1.95 1.50
CA PHE A 176 -19.67 -3.35 1.89
C PHE A 176 -20.92 -4.16 1.53
N ARG A 177 -22.11 -3.62 1.81
CA ARG A 177 -23.38 -4.25 1.43
C ARG A 177 -23.46 -4.46 -0.08
N ARG A 178 -23.23 -3.40 -0.87
CA ARG A 178 -23.32 -3.45 -2.34
C ARG A 178 -22.37 -4.47 -2.96
N VAL A 179 -21.14 -4.57 -2.43
CA VAL A 179 -20.15 -5.54 -2.91
C VAL A 179 -20.52 -6.96 -2.48
N THR A 180 -20.90 -7.16 -1.22
CA THR A 180 -21.26 -8.49 -0.69
C THR A 180 -22.49 -9.09 -1.39
N GLU A 181 -23.43 -8.25 -1.84
CA GLU A 181 -24.60 -8.69 -2.62
C GLU A 181 -24.24 -9.22 -4.01
N LYS A 182 -23.07 -8.82 -4.56
CA LYS A 182 -22.71 -9.08 -5.97
C LYS A 182 -21.44 -9.90 -6.15
N ALA A 183 -20.56 -10.00 -5.16
CA ALA A 183 -19.27 -10.67 -5.25
C ALA A 183 -19.28 -12.06 -4.59
N HIS A 184 -18.30 -12.91 -4.89
CA HIS A 184 -18.15 -14.21 -4.20
C HIS A 184 -17.86 -14.04 -2.71
N GLY A 185 -17.16 -12.98 -2.32
CA GLY A 185 -16.88 -12.70 -0.94
C GLY A 185 -16.14 -11.38 -0.74
N LEU A 186 -16.17 -10.93 0.51
CA LEU A 186 -15.41 -9.79 1.00
C LEU A 186 -14.34 -10.28 1.99
N ARG A 187 -13.16 -9.68 1.98
CA ARG A 187 -12.08 -9.88 2.96
C ARG A 187 -11.61 -8.53 3.48
N MET A 188 -11.08 -8.56 4.70
CA MET A 188 -10.42 -7.44 5.37
C MET A 188 -9.23 -8.07 6.10
N ILE A 189 -8.01 -7.68 5.75
CA ILE A 189 -6.78 -8.26 6.33
C ILE A 189 -5.88 -7.18 6.95
N GLY A 190 -6.25 -5.91 6.89
CA GLY A 190 -5.74 -4.84 7.75
C GLY A 190 -4.41 -4.20 7.34
N SER A 191 -3.99 -4.35 6.07
CA SER A 191 -2.80 -3.68 5.51
C SER A 191 -3.04 -3.38 4.03
N ALA A 192 -3.02 -2.10 3.67
CA ALA A 192 -3.36 -1.64 2.32
C ALA A 192 -2.35 -2.12 1.28
N ALA A 193 -1.06 -2.08 1.60
CA ALA A 193 0.01 -2.55 0.71
C ALA A 193 -0.07 -4.07 0.51
N LEU A 194 -0.38 -4.85 1.55
CA LEU A 194 -0.60 -6.30 1.40
C LEU A 194 -1.89 -6.61 0.65
N ASN A 195 -2.96 -5.83 0.82
CA ASN A 195 -4.18 -5.94 0.03
C ASN A 195 -3.89 -5.83 -1.47
N MET A 196 -3.08 -4.84 -1.87
CA MET A 196 -2.64 -4.68 -3.25
C MET A 196 -1.75 -5.84 -3.71
N CYS A 197 -0.84 -6.34 -2.86
CA CYS A 197 -0.01 -7.50 -3.17
C CYS A 197 -0.83 -8.79 -3.38
N MET A 198 -1.95 -8.96 -2.68
CA MET A 198 -2.89 -10.06 -2.89
C MET A 198 -3.55 -9.99 -4.27
N ILE A 199 -3.84 -8.78 -4.78
CA ILE A 199 -4.33 -8.59 -6.15
C ILE A 199 -3.24 -8.96 -7.16
N ALA A 200 -2.03 -8.42 -6.98
CA ALA A 200 -0.88 -8.69 -7.84
C ALA A 200 -0.56 -10.20 -7.95
N SER A 201 -0.74 -10.93 -6.84
CA SER A 201 -0.51 -12.37 -6.77
C SER A 201 -1.66 -13.23 -7.31
N GLY A 202 -2.80 -12.61 -7.67
CA GLY A 202 -4.01 -13.32 -8.08
C GLY A 202 -4.72 -14.06 -6.95
N GLY A 203 -4.37 -13.79 -5.69
CA GLY A 203 -5.02 -14.37 -4.51
C GLY A 203 -6.35 -13.70 -4.15
N ALA A 204 -6.57 -12.50 -4.67
CA ALA A 204 -7.86 -11.80 -4.70
C ALA A 204 -7.98 -11.01 -6.01
N ASP A 205 -9.19 -10.56 -6.32
CA ASP A 205 -9.52 -10.07 -7.66
C ASP A 205 -9.63 -8.55 -7.75
N ALA A 206 -10.03 -7.90 -6.64
CA ALA A 206 -10.04 -6.45 -6.52
C ALA A 206 -9.94 -5.98 -5.08
N TYR A 207 -9.45 -4.76 -4.89
CA TYR A 207 -9.37 -4.05 -3.63
C TYR A 207 -9.83 -2.60 -3.84
N PHE A 208 -10.61 -2.07 -2.90
CA PHE A 208 -10.97 -0.66 -2.88
C PHE A 208 -10.88 -0.12 -1.46
N GLU A 209 -10.42 1.11 -1.34
CA GLU A 209 -10.40 1.81 -0.05
C GLU A 209 -10.41 3.33 -0.24
N TYR A 210 -10.96 4.01 0.77
CA TYR A 210 -10.97 5.46 0.92
C TYR A 210 -10.23 5.81 2.20
N THR A 211 -9.70 7.03 2.30
CA THR A 211 -8.91 7.54 3.43
C THR A 211 -7.50 6.97 3.56
N LEU A 212 -6.98 6.32 2.50
CA LEU A 212 -5.57 5.96 2.41
C LEU A 212 -4.68 7.20 2.33
N HIS A 213 -3.38 7.03 2.50
CA HIS A 213 -2.35 8.00 2.23
C HIS A 213 -1.43 7.49 1.10
N CYS A 214 -0.63 8.38 0.52
CA CYS A 214 0.24 8.03 -0.60
C CYS A 214 1.24 6.89 -0.29
N TRP A 215 1.69 6.75 0.97
CA TRP A 215 2.60 5.67 1.39
C TRP A 215 1.94 4.29 1.41
N ASP A 216 0.64 4.22 1.73
CA ASP A 216 -0.16 2.99 1.66
C ASP A 216 -0.25 2.45 0.22
N MET A 217 -0.22 3.36 -0.76
CA MET A 217 -0.54 3.08 -2.16
C MET A 217 0.69 2.95 -3.06
N ALA A 218 1.76 3.71 -2.79
CA ALA A 218 2.84 3.93 -3.74
C ALA A 218 3.51 2.62 -4.18
N ALA A 219 3.98 1.79 -3.25
CA ALA A 219 4.65 0.54 -3.58
C ALA A 219 3.68 -0.48 -4.21
N GLY A 220 2.50 -0.64 -3.61
CA GLY A 220 1.48 -1.57 -4.10
C GLY A 220 1.00 -1.25 -5.52
N LYS A 221 0.94 0.04 -5.89
CA LYS A 221 0.49 0.51 -7.22
C LYS A 221 1.31 -0.14 -8.33
N ILE A 222 2.63 0.05 -8.31
CA ILE A 222 3.51 -0.44 -9.36
C ILE A 222 3.61 -1.97 -9.34
N ILE A 223 3.51 -2.60 -8.16
CA ILE A 223 3.48 -4.07 -8.04
C ILE A 223 2.24 -4.65 -8.75
N VAL A 224 1.06 -4.04 -8.57
CA VAL A 224 -0.16 -4.47 -9.27
C VAL A 224 -0.06 -4.24 -10.77
N GLU A 225 0.38 -3.06 -11.20
CA GLU A 225 0.52 -2.71 -12.63
C GLU A 225 1.48 -3.66 -13.35
N GLU A 226 2.65 -3.94 -12.75
CA GLU A 226 3.65 -4.84 -13.31
C GLU A 226 3.27 -6.33 -13.23
N ALA A 227 2.28 -6.68 -12.41
CA ALA A 227 1.63 -8.00 -12.42
C ALA A 227 0.51 -8.13 -13.48
N GLY A 228 0.21 -7.04 -14.22
CA GLY A 228 -0.81 -6.98 -15.26
C GLY A 228 -2.20 -6.55 -14.77
N GLY A 229 -2.30 -6.05 -13.54
CA GLY A 229 -3.52 -5.45 -13.00
C GLY A 229 -3.66 -3.97 -13.36
N VAL A 230 -4.71 -3.35 -12.82
CA VAL A 230 -4.98 -1.91 -12.98
C VAL A 230 -5.17 -1.27 -11.62
N VAL A 231 -4.79 0.00 -11.52
CA VAL A 231 -5.00 0.84 -10.33
C VAL A 231 -5.58 2.18 -10.82
N ILE A 232 -6.78 2.50 -10.37
CA ILE A 232 -7.54 3.65 -10.83
C ILE A 232 -8.08 4.44 -9.64
N ASP A 233 -8.44 5.69 -9.89
CA ASP A 233 -9.29 6.43 -8.98
C ASP A 233 -10.71 5.79 -8.95
N PRO A 234 -11.42 5.75 -7.80
CA PRO A 234 -12.75 5.17 -7.72
C PRO A 234 -13.79 5.77 -8.68
N GLU A 235 -13.63 7.03 -9.12
CA GLU A 235 -14.50 7.66 -10.13
C GLU A 235 -14.17 7.23 -11.58
N GLY A 236 -13.23 6.29 -11.76
CA GLY A 236 -12.93 5.66 -13.06
C GLY A 236 -11.76 6.29 -13.82
N GLY A 237 -11.19 7.38 -13.30
CA GLY A 237 -10.04 8.08 -13.89
C GLY A 237 -8.68 7.49 -13.52
N GLU A 238 -7.62 8.11 -14.00
CA GLU A 238 -6.25 7.80 -13.56
C GLU A 238 -6.13 7.99 -12.05
N LEU A 239 -5.39 7.10 -11.38
CA LEU A 239 -5.13 7.24 -9.95
C LEU A 239 -4.33 8.52 -9.69
N ASP A 240 -4.90 9.41 -8.89
CA ASP A 240 -4.15 10.45 -8.22
C ASP A 240 -3.67 9.93 -6.86
N LEU A 241 -2.36 9.72 -6.73
CA LEU A 241 -1.73 9.16 -5.53
C LEU A 241 -2.01 9.99 -4.26
N MET A 242 -2.34 11.28 -4.40
CA MET A 242 -2.58 12.20 -3.29
C MET A 242 -4.06 12.29 -2.91
N SER A 243 -4.95 11.62 -3.64
CA SER A 243 -6.41 11.73 -3.51
C SER A 243 -7.01 10.90 -2.36
N ARG A 244 -6.18 10.09 -1.70
CA ARG A 244 -6.57 9.25 -0.56
C ARG A 244 -7.60 8.17 -0.85
N ARG A 245 -7.62 7.67 -2.09
CA ARG A 245 -8.59 6.67 -2.51
C ARG A 245 -8.09 5.89 -3.73
N LEU A 246 -8.47 4.62 -3.82
CA LEU A 246 -8.13 3.79 -4.97
C LEU A 246 -9.15 2.69 -5.20
N ILE A 247 -9.18 2.20 -6.44
CA ILE A 247 -9.57 0.83 -6.78
C ILE A 247 -8.36 0.20 -7.45
N CYS A 248 -7.95 -0.99 -7.02
CA CYS A 248 -7.07 -1.84 -7.81
C CYS A 248 -7.77 -3.17 -8.12
N ALA A 249 -7.54 -3.68 -9.32
CA ALA A 249 -8.21 -4.90 -9.77
C ALA A 249 -7.35 -5.69 -10.74
N SER A 250 -7.67 -6.97 -10.85
CA SER A 250 -7.06 -7.90 -11.80
C SER A 250 -7.43 -7.61 -13.26
N SER A 251 -8.42 -6.74 -13.53
CA SER A 251 -8.79 -6.31 -14.86
C SER A 251 -9.48 -4.94 -14.88
N GLN A 252 -9.41 -4.24 -16.02
CA GLN A 252 -10.12 -2.97 -16.23
C GLN A 252 -11.64 -3.13 -16.10
N HIS A 253 -12.21 -4.23 -16.60
CA HIS A 253 -13.66 -4.44 -16.54
C HIS A 253 -14.15 -4.55 -15.09
N LEU A 254 -13.40 -5.27 -14.25
CA LEU A 254 -13.74 -5.42 -12.83
C LEU A 254 -13.58 -4.09 -12.08
N ALA A 255 -12.51 -3.34 -12.35
CA ALA A 255 -12.29 -2.02 -11.76
C ALA A 255 -13.44 -1.05 -12.07
N MET A 256 -13.87 -0.97 -13.34
CA MET A 256 -14.98 -0.11 -13.76
C MET A 256 -16.34 -0.58 -13.21
N SER A 257 -16.53 -1.90 -13.05
CA SER A 257 -17.71 -2.46 -12.41
C SER A 257 -17.81 -2.04 -10.95
N LEU A 258 -16.68 -2.03 -10.22
CA LEU A 258 -16.62 -1.52 -8.85
C LEU A 258 -16.81 0.00 -8.80
N SER A 259 -16.16 0.75 -9.67
CA SER A 259 -16.33 2.20 -9.80
C SER A 259 -17.82 2.57 -9.90
N THR A 260 -18.56 1.91 -10.81
CA THR A 260 -20.00 2.16 -10.98
C THR A 260 -20.84 1.72 -9.78
N LEU A 261 -20.41 0.70 -9.05
CA LEU A 261 -21.16 0.13 -7.93
C LEU A 261 -21.01 0.95 -6.65
N LEU A 262 -19.82 1.46 -6.39
CA LEU A 262 -19.47 2.10 -5.12
C LEU A 262 -20.09 3.50 -5.01
N GLN A 263 -20.45 3.87 -3.79
CA GLN A 263 -20.71 5.26 -3.44
C GLN A 263 -19.37 5.93 -3.15
N HIS A 264 -19.06 6.99 -3.89
CA HIS A 264 -17.80 7.74 -3.74
C HIS A 264 -17.91 8.84 -2.69
N SER A 265 -16.76 9.13 -2.08
CA SER A 265 -16.54 10.26 -1.19
C SER A 265 -15.26 10.98 -1.61
N GLN A 266 -15.17 12.23 -1.18
CA GLN A 266 -13.93 12.99 -1.23
C GLN A 266 -13.42 13.19 0.18
N HIS A 267 -12.09 13.15 0.32
CA HIS A 267 -11.38 13.40 1.56
C HIS A 267 -10.34 14.50 1.31
N PRO A 268 -9.92 15.23 2.36
CA PRO A 268 -8.79 16.15 2.24
C PRO A 268 -7.58 15.40 1.67
N ARG A 269 -6.96 15.96 0.64
CA ARG A 269 -5.80 15.38 -0.03
C ARG A 269 -4.60 15.40 0.92
N ASP A 270 -3.56 14.62 0.59
CA ASP A 270 -2.31 14.61 1.36
C ASP A 270 -1.48 15.91 1.21
N GLU A 271 -1.81 16.78 0.24
CA GLU A 271 -1.10 18.04 -0.06
C GLU A 271 -1.72 19.30 0.53
#